data_AF-A0A4P1S230-F1
#
_entry.id   AF-A0A4P1S230-F1
#
_cell.length_a   1.000
_cell.length_b   1.000
_cell.length_c   1.000
_cell.angle_alpha   90.00
_cell.angle_beta   90.00
_cell.angle_gamma   90.00
#
_symmetry.space_group_name_H-M   'P 1'
#
loop_
_entity.id
_entity.type
_entity.pdbx_description
1 polymer ?
#
loop_
_entity_poly.entity_id
_entity_poly.type
_entity_poly.pdbx_seq_one_letter_code
_entity_poly.pdbx_strand_id
1 'polypeptide(L)'
;MINRTKPFNSHKQNGFTLIELLIVVAIIGILAAIAIPGYLGAQRRAKLSFLKENANSIAKTLQLWLNSANSSDLSERYADTNGDGIPDKLGKRIKARNLVNILARDPKFSYLKNPYNPSRKLIQKRIAKQPGYIGIYAINETTIIINAIGKTPNKRRGTEIFRMTVSGG
;
A
#
# COMPACT_ATOMS: atom_id res chain seq x y z
N MET A 1 42.31 -56.18 -39.21
CA MET A 1 41.44 -55.55 -38.20
C MET A 1 40.32 -54.81 -38.93
N ILE A 2 39.05 -55.06 -38.59
CA ILE A 2 37.87 -54.50 -39.27
C ILE A 2 37.46 -53.21 -38.55
N ASN A 3 37.46 -52.07 -39.25
CA ASN A 3 37.03 -50.78 -38.70
C ASN A 3 35.55 -50.54 -39.07
N ARG A 4 34.63 -50.74 -38.14
CA ARG A 4 33.21 -50.38 -38.31
C ARG A 4 33.02 -48.91 -37.94
N THR A 5 32.93 -48.02 -38.93
CA THR A 5 32.47 -46.64 -38.70
C THR A 5 30.96 -46.65 -38.52
N LYS A 6 30.48 -46.31 -37.32
CA LYS A 6 29.05 -46.13 -37.04
C LYS A 6 28.49 -44.99 -37.92
N PRO A 7 27.33 -45.16 -38.59
CA PRO A 7 26.70 -44.06 -39.30
C PRO A 7 26.19 -43.01 -38.30
N PHE A 8 26.48 -41.73 -38.56
CA PHE A 8 25.92 -40.61 -37.81
C PHE A 8 24.41 -40.57 -38.04
N ASN A 9 23.63 -40.81 -36.98
CA ASN A 9 22.18 -40.75 -37.02
C ASN A 9 21.75 -39.28 -37.16
N SER A 10 21.49 -38.81 -38.38
CA SER A 10 21.09 -37.44 -38.67
C SER A 10 19.68 -37.17 -38.16
N HIS A 11 19.57 -36.59 -36.95
CA HIS A 11 18.31 -36.00 -36.51
C HIS A 11 18.02 -34.83 -37.46
N LYS A 12 16.89 -34.90 -38.18
CA LYS A 12 16.40 -33.77 -38.98
C LYS A 12 16.23 -32.58 -38.05
N GLN A 13 17.13 -31.61 -38.15
CA GLN A 13 17.00 -30.34 -37.44
C GLN A 13 15.93 -29.53 -38.16
N ASN A 14 14.69 -29.65 -37.69
CA ASN A 14 13.60 -28.78 -38.11
C ASN A 14 13.84 -27.40 -37.49
N GLY A 15 14.44 -26.49 -38.25
CA GLY A 15 14.61 -25.10 -37.86
C GLY A 15 13.30 -24.33 -37.92
N PHE A 16 13.12 -23.37 -37.02
CA PHE A 16 11.98 -22.44 -37.01
C PHE A 16 12.04 -21.54 -38.26
N THR A 17 10.90 -21.31 -38.92
CA THR A 17 10.87 -20.39 -40.06
C THR A 17 10.77 -18.94 -39.58
N LEU A 18 11.36 -18.00 -40.35
CA LEU A 18 11.22 -16.57 -40.07
C LEU A 18 9.76 -16.11 -40.11
N ILE A 19 8.95 -16.72 -40.98
CA ILE A 19 7.53 -16.38 -41.10
C ILE A 19 6.73 -16.83 -39.88
N GLU A 20 7.01 -17.99 -39.30
CA GLU A 20 6.38 -18.44 -38.04
C GLU A 20 6.70 -17.45 -36.91
N LEU A 21 7.96 -17.02 -36.80
CA LEU A 21 8.34 -16.05 -35.77
C LEU A 21 7.65 -14.69 -35.99
N LEU A 22 7.55 -14.22 -37.23
CA LEU A 22 6.89 -12.95 -37.56
C LEU A 22 5.40 -12.94 -37.19
N ILE A 23 4.68 -14.02 -37.49
CA ILE A 23 3.25 -14.14 -37.17
C ILE A 23 3.04 -14.16 -35.65
N VAL A 24 3.89 -14.87 -34.90
CA VAL A 24 3.80 -14.95 -33.44
C VAL A 24 3.99 -13.57 -32.80
N VAL A 25 5.02 -12.83 -33.21
CA VAL A 25 5.27 -11.48 -32.67
C VAL A 25 4.13 -10.51 -33.05
N ALA A 26 3.56 -10.64 -34.24
CA ALA A 26 2.41 -9.83 -34.65
C ALA A 26 1.18 -10.07 -33.76
N ILE A 27 0.84 -11.34 -33.48
CA ILE A 27 -0.29 -11.69 -32.60
C ILE A 27 -0.06 -11.20 -31.17
N ILE A 28 1.15 -11.42 -30.61
CA ILE A 28 1.51 -10.93 -29.27
C ILE A 28 1.39 -9.39 -29.21
N GLY A 29 1.78 -8.68 -30.26
CA GLY A 29 1.66 -7.23 -30.36
C GLY A 29 0.21 -6.73 -30.23
N ILE A 30 -0.74 -7.36 -30.93
CA ILE A 30 -2.16 -7.02 -30.86
C ILE A 30 -2.72 -7.27 -29.46
N LEU A 31 -2.40 -8.44 -28.88
CA LEU A 31 -2.85 -8.78 -27.52
C LEU A 31 -2.30 -7.81 -26.48
N ALA A 32 -1.03 -7.45 -26.57
CA ALA A 32 -0.38 -6.51 -25.66
C ALA A 32 -1.00 -5.10 -25.74
N ALA A 33 -1.35 -4.63 -26.94
CA ALA A 33 -1.95 -3.31 -27.14
C ALA A 33 -3.29 -3.15 -26.39
N ILE A 34 -4.10 -4.21 -26.31
CA ILE A 34 -5.38 -4.21 -25.61
C ILE A 34 -5.18 -4.47 -24.10
N ALA A 35 -4.30 -5.41 -23.74
CA ALA A 35 -4.12 -5.85 -22.36
C ALA A 35 -3.42 -4.80 -21.47
N ILE A 36 -2.37 -4.14 -21.96
CA ILE A 36 -1.55 -3.19 -21.19
C ILE A 36 -2.37 -2.03 -20.57
N PRO A 37 -3.21 -1.28 -21.33
CA PRO A 37 -3.96 -0.17 -20.75
C PRO A 37 -4.95 -0.63 -19.66
N GLY A 38 -5.59 -1.79 -19.86
CA GLY A 38 -6.48 -2.40 -18.88
C GLY A 38 -5.75 -2.79 -17.59
N TYR A 39 -4.60 -3.46 -17.73
CA TYR A 39 -3.75 -3.86 -16.60
C TYR A 39 -3.24 -2.65 -15.79
N LEU A 40 -2.74 -1.61 -16.45
CA LEU A 40 -2.28 -0.39 -15.80
C LEU A 40 -3.41 0.32 -15.04
N GLY A 41 -4.63 0.33 -15.60
CA GLY A 41 -5.82 0.85 -14.94
C GLY A 41 -6.18 0.07 -13.68
N ALA A 42 -6.19 -1.25 -13.76
CA ALA A 42 -6.45 -2.14 -12.61
C ALA A 42 -5.41 -1.95 -11.50
N GLN A 43 -4.12 -1.90 -11.84
CA GLN A 43 -3.06 -1.61 -10.87
C GLN A 43 -3.26 -0.26 -10.17
N ARG A 44 -3.64 0.80 -10.89
CA ARG A 44 -3.90 2.12 -10.27
C ARG A 44 -5.07 2.07 -9.28
N ARG A 45 -6.16 1.38 -9.63
CA ARG A 45 -7.31 1.19 -8.74
C ARG A 45 -6.93 0.40 -7.49
N ALA A 46 -6.18 -0.68 -7.63
CA ALA A 46 -5.69 -1.48 -6.50
C ALA A 46 -4.83 -0.63 -5.55
N LYS A 47 -3.89 0.17 -6.08
CA LYS A 47 -3.07 1.08 -5.26
C LYS A 47 -3.89 2.14 -4.53
N LEU A 48 -4.94 2.65 -5.16
CA LEU A 48 -5.86 3.60 -4.53
C LEU A 48 -6.69 2.92 -3.42
N SER A 49 -7.22 1.72 -3.67
CA SER A 49 -7.96 0.94 -2.67
C SER A 49 -7.10 0.65 -1.46
N PHE A 50 -5.86 0.20 -1.69
CA PHE A 50 -4.87 -0.02 -0.65
C PHE A 50 -4.66 1.21 0.25
N LEU A 51 -4.57 2.41 -0.34
CA LEU A 51 -4.42 3.64 0.44
C LEU A 51 -5.67 3.94 1.29
N LYS A 52 -6.87 3.78 0.71
CA LYS A 52 -8.13 4.02 1.39
C LYS A 52 -8.36 3.04 2.54
N GLU A 53 -8.13 1.75 2.31
CA GLU A 53 -8.27 0.69 3.30
C GLU A 53 -7.32 0.89 4.48
N ASN A 54 -6.03 1.17 4.21
CA ASN A 54 -5.07 1.43 5.27
C ASN A 54 -5.40 2.72 6.04
N ALA A 55 -5.81 3.79 5.34
CA ALA A 55 -6.24 5.02 6.01
C ALA A 55 -7.46 4.79 6.92
N ASN A 56 -8.42 3.98 6.48
CA ASN A 56 -9.58 3.60 7.29
C ASN A 56 -9.19 2.73 8.50
N SER A 57 -8.27 1.78 8.32
CA SER A 57 -7.77 0.93 9.42
C SER A 57 -7.05 1.75 10.49
N ILE A 58 -6.23 2.70 10.06
CA ILE A 58 -5.58 3.70 10.91
C ILE A 58 -6.63 4.55 11.63
N ALA A 59 -7.64 5.06 10.92
CA ALA A 59 -8.70 5.88 11.49
C ALA A 59 -9.47 5.13 12.58
N LYS A 60 -9.84 3.87 12.32
CA LYS A 60 -10.50 3.01 13.31
C LYS A 60 -9.65 2.82 14.57
N THR A 61 -8.37 2.51 14.39
CA THR A 61 -7.43 2.30 15.50
C THR A 61 -7.29 3.58 16.34
N LEU A 62 -7.09 4.72 15.69
CA LEU A 62 -7.01 6.02 16.36
C LEU A 62 -8.32 6.43 17.02
N GLN A 63 -9.48 6.11 16.42
CA GLN A 63 -10.79 6.40 17.03
C GLN A 63 -10.96 5.60 18.32
N LEU A 64 -10.60 4.32 18.32
CA LEU A 64 -10.66 3.47 19.51
C LEU A 64 -9.75 4.02 20.62
N TRP A 65 -8.49 4.33 20.30
CA TRP A 65 -7.57 4.88 21.28
C TRP A 65 -7.99 6.25 21.79
N LEU A 66 -8.50 7.14 20.92
CA LEU A 66 -8.99 8.45 21.34
C LEU A 66 -10.22 8.36 22.25
N ASN A 67 -11.17 7.49 21.91
CA ASN A 67 -12.36 7.27 22.74
C ASN A 67 -11.96 6.72 24.11
N SER A 68 -11.06 5.73 24.15
CA SER A 68 -10.53 5.21 25.42
C SER A 68 -9.76 6.27 26.19
N ALA A 69 -9.00 7.13 25.51
CA ALA A 69 -8.23 8.20 26.12
C ALA A 69 -9.13 9.25 26.77
N ASN A 70 -10.40 9.36 26.41
CA ASN A 70 -11.37 10.25 27.04
C ASN A 70 -12.20 9.57 28.15
N SER A 71 -12.06 8.27 28.39
CA SER A 71 -12.78 7.59 29.49
C SER A 71 -12.45 8.24 30.84
N SER A 72 -13.49 8.34 31.68
CA SER A 72 -13.40 8.84 33.06
C SER A 72 -12.63 7.87 33.96
N ASP A 73 -12.70 6.58 33.66
CA ASP A 73 -11.91 5.56 34.32
C ASP A 73 -10.51 5.46 33.69
N LEU A 74 -9.48 5.66 34.52
CA LEU A 74 -8.08 5.53 34.12
C LEU A 74 -7.71 4.10 33.70
N SER A 75 -8.45 3.11 34.19
CA SER A 75 -8.22 1.68 33.95
C SER A 75 -8.66 1.23 32.55
N GLU A 76 -9.54 2.00 31.91
CA GLU A 76 -10.10 1.74 30.58
C GLU A 76 -9.35 2.43 29.43
N ARG A 77 -8.31 3.21 29.75
CA ARG A 77 -7.54 3.96 28.75
C ARG A 77 -6.46 3.05 28.16
N TYR A 78 -6.52 2.80 26.86
CA TYR A 78 -5.59 1.90 26.19
C TYR A 78 -5.05 2.43 24.86
N ALA A 79 -3.79 2.10 24.58
CA ALA A 79 -3.16 2.27 23.27
C ALA A 79 -1.98 1.31 23.19
N ASP A 80 -1.66 0.82 22.00
CA ASP A 80 -0.47 -0.02 21.80
C ASP A 80 0.77 0.88 21.76
N THR A 81 1.45 1.06 22.89
CA THR A 81 2.56 2.03 23.02
C THR A 81 3.90 1.49 22.54
N ASN A 82 4.07 0.18 22.60
CA ASN A 82 5.32 -0.52 22.27
C ASN A 82 5.28 -1.16 20.88
N GLY A 83 4.09 -1.27 20.28
CA GLY A 83 3.88 -1.87 18.98
C GLY A 83 3.73 -3.40 18.98
N ASP A 84 3.51 -4.04 20.11
CA ASP A 84 3.40 -5.50 20.12
C ASP A 84 2.06 -6.02 19.57
N GLY A 85 1.14 -5.12 19.20
CA GLY A 85 -0.21 -5.43 18.74
C GLY A 85 -1.19 -5.67 19.89
N ILE A 86 -0.77 -5.49 21.14
CA ILE A 86 -1.57 -5.63 22.34
C ILE A 86 -1.81 -4.22 22.93
N PRO A 87 -3.07 -3.84 23.22
CA PRO A 87 -3.32 -2.54 23.84
C PRO A 87 -2.77 -2.45 25.27
N ASP A 88 -1.89 -1.48 25.54
CA ASP A 88 -1.36 -1.20 26.88
C ASP A 88 -2.31 -0.33 27.69
N LYS A 89 -2.45 -0.61 28.99
CA LYS A 89 -3.13 0.28 29.93
C LYS A 89 -2.24 1.48 30.27
N LEU A 90 -2.79 2.68 30.16
CA LEU A 90 -1.96 3.89 30.22
C LEU A 90 -2.01 4.62 31.55
N GLY A 91 -3.08 4.45 32.34
CA GLY A 91 -3.25 5.03 33.67
C GLY A 91 -3.20 6.57 33.72
N LYS A 92 -3.09 7.25 32.57
CA LYS A 92 -2.90 8.70 32.44
C LYS A 92 -3.56 9.24 31.18
N ARG A 93 -3.81 10.55 31.16
CA ARG A 93 -4.42 11.24 30.02
C ARG A 93 -3.46 11.30 28.85
N ILE A 94 -3.92 10.90 27.67
CA ILE A 94 -3.13 10.92 26.44
C ILE A 94 -3.75 11.88 25.46
N LYS A 95 -2.93 12.80 24.97
CA LYS A 95 -3.33 13.76 23.94
C LYS A 95 -3.26 13.09 22.56
N ALA A 96 -4.12 13.51 21.65
CA ALA A 96 -4.12 13.12 20.23
C ALA A 96 -2.73 13.10 19.60
N ARG A 97 -1.89 14.11 19.91
CA ARG A 97 -0.52 14.23 19.41
C ARG A 97 0.38 13.05 19.81
N ASN A 98 0.19 12.50 21.01
CA ASN A 98 0.93 11.34 21.50
C ASN A 98 0.47 10.07 20.79
N LEU A 99 -0.85 9.91 20.58
CA LEU A 99 -1.41 8.77 19.84
C LEU A 99 -0.88 8.71 18.40
N VAL A 100 -0.72 9.85 17.72
CA VAL A 100 -0.09 9.90 16.39
C VAL A 100 1.36 9.39 16.42
N ASN A 101 2.12 9.72 17.47
CA ASN A 101 3.50 9.25 17.59
C ASN A 101 3.58 7.75 17.91
N ILE A 102 2.65 7.26 18.73
CA ILE A 102 2.51 5.85 19.08
C ILE A 102 2.15 5.03 17.83
N LEU A 103 1.10 5.42 17.12
CA LEU A 103 0.68 4.75 15.88
C LEU A 103 1.79 4.70 14.82
N ALA A 104 2.61 5.75 14.72
CA ALA A 104 3.71 5.77 13.76
C ALA A 104 4.84 4.77 14.09
N ARG A 105 4.84 4.20 15.29
CA ARG A 105 5.77 3.16 15.76
C ARG A 105 5.14 1.77 15.76
N ASP A 106 3.81 1.69 15.79
CA ASP A 106 3.06 0.44 15.70
C ASP A 106 3.53 -0.39 14.48
N PRO A 107 4.11 -1.58 14.71
CA PRO A 107 4.51 -2.56 13.71
C PRO A 107 3.46 -2.84 12.68
N LYS A 108 2.17 -2.93 13.06
CA LYS A 108 1.04 -3.11 12.12
C LYS A 108 1.03 -2.09 10.99
N PHE A 109 1.55 -0.90 11.24
CA PHE A 109 1.55 0.20 10.29
C PHE A 109 2.95 0.61 9.82
N SER A 110 3.99 0.26 10.58
CA SER A 110 5.37 0.65 10.32
C SER A 110 5.99 -0.03 9.10
N TYR A 111 5.53 -1.24 8.76
CA TYR A 111 5.98 -1.94 7.55
C TYR A 111 5.36 -1.40 6.26
N LEU A 112 4.25 -0.66 6.34
CA LEU A 112 3.53 -0.20 5.16
C LEU A 112 4.40 0.75 4.32
N LYS A 113 4.50 0.44 3.02
CA LYS A 113 5.29 1.20 2.04
C LYS A 113 4.38 1.96 1.09
N ASN A 114 4.93 3.02 0.50
CA ASN A 114 4.24 3.77 -0.53
C ASN A 114 4.08 2.88 -1.79
N PRO A 115 2.85 2.66 -2.30
CA PRO A 115 2.59 1.77 -3.44
C PRO A 115 3.09 2.30 -4.80
N TYR A 116 3.50 3.57 -4.86
CA TYR A 116 4.17 4.17 -6.02
C TYR A 116 5.69 4.32 -5.83
N ASN A 117 6.20 4.22 -4.59
CA ASN A 117 7.63 4.26 -4.29
C ASN A 117 7.94 3.37 -3.06
N PRO A 118 8.23 2.07 -3.26
CA PRO A 118 8.40 1.11 -2.17
C PRO A 118 9.54 1.44 -1.19
N SER A 119 10.51 2.26 -1.59
CA SER A 119 11.62 2.67 -0.72
C SER A 119 11.21 3.66 0.37
N ARG A 120 10.00 4.25 0.28
CA ARG A 120 9.48 5.23 1.23
C ARG A 120 8.37 4.62 2.08
N LYS A 121 8.35 4.98 3.38
CA LYS A 121 7.24 4.62 4.29
C LYS A 121 5.94 5.25 3.81
N LEU A 122 4.83 4.52 4.01
CA LEU A 122 3.50 4.97 3.65
C LEU A 122 3.03 6.15 4.51
N ILE A 123 3.27 6.05 5.81
CA ILE A 123 2.72 6.97 6.81
C ILE A 123 3.70 8.11 7.08
N GLN A 124 3.16 9.33 7.14
CA GLN A 124 3.87 10.54 7.51
C GLN A 124 3.13 11.24 8.67
N LYS A 125 3.88 11.73 9.67
CA LYS A 125 3.32 12.46 10.83
C LYS A 125 2.99 13.93 10.52
N ARG A 126 2.56 14.20 9.28
CA ARG A 126 2.26 15.52 8.72
C ARG A 126 1.30 15.35 7.57
N ILE A 127 0.73 16.44 7.07
CA ILE A 127 -0.12 16.40 5.88
C ILE A 127 0.62 15.75 4.70
N ALA A 128 0.04 14.71 4.11
CA ALA A 128 0.56 14.14 2.88
C ALA A 128 0.44 15.17 1.75
N LYS A 129 1.53 15.39 1.00
CA LYS A 129 1.60 16.35 -0.12
C LYS A 129 1.72 15.69 -1.49
N GLN A 130 1.97 14.38 -1.53
CA GLN A 130 2.23 13.62 -2.76
C GLN A 130 1.42 12.31 -2.78
N PRO A 131 1.13 11.75 -3.95
CA PRO A 131 0.45 10.48 -4.06
C PRO A 131 1.22 9.32 -3.43
N GLY A 132 0.48 8.37 -2.85
CA GLY A 132 1.01 7.20 -2.18
C GLY A 132 1.36 7.39 -0.72
N TYR A 133 1.03 8.54 -0.13
CA TYR A 133 1.28 8.80 1.28
C TYR A 133 -0.02 8.98 2.05
N ILE A 134 0.01 8.53 3.30
CA ILE A 134 -1.01 8.80 4.32
C ILE A 134 -0.37 9.74 5.34
N GLY A 135 -0.91 10.95 5.43
CA GLY A 135 -0.56 11.93 6.44
C GLY A 135 -1.46 11.80 7.65
N ILE A 136 -0.88 11.88 8.84
CA ILE A 136 -1.59 11.81 10.12
C ILE A 136 -1.04 12.91 11.01
N TYR A 137 -1.91 13.77 11.52
CA TYR A 137 -1.51 14.87 12.39
C TYR A 137 -2.65 15.28 13.31
N ALA A 138 -2.32 15.61 14.56
CA ALA A 138 -3.28 16.15 15.51
C ALA A 138 -3.44 17.67 15.29
N ILE A 139 -4.67 18.16 15.27
CA ILE A 139 -4.97 19.60 15.18
C ILE A 139 -5.14 20.24 16.56
N ASN A 140 -5.57 19.48 17.55
CA ASN A 140 -5.75 19.91 18.94
C ASN A 140 -5.44 18.71 19.88
N GLU A 141 -5.88 18.75 21.14
CA GLU A 141 -5.64 17.65 22.09
C GLU A 141 -6.51 16.41 21.87
N THR A 142 -7.64 16.52 21.16
CA THR A 142 -8.67 15.47 21.05
C THR A 142 -8.98 15.05 19.62
N THR A 143 -8.46 15.76 18.62
CA THR A 143 -8.80 15.62 17.21
C THR A 143 -7.55 15.37 16.36
N ILE A 144 -7.62 14.32 15.54
CA ILE A 144 -6.62 13.89 14.59
C ILE A 144 -7.20 13.95 13.18
N ILE A 145 -6.43 14.51 12.26
CA ILE A 145 -6.73 14.46 10.83
C ILE A 145 -5.86 13.41 10.17
N ILE A 146 -6.49 12.61 9.33
CA ILE A 146 -5.86 11.63 8.46
C ILE A 146 -6.13 12.06 7.03
N ASN A 147 -5.10 12.14 6.20
CA ASN A 147 -5.26 12.43 4.78
C ASN A 147 -4.45 11.47 3.92
N ALA A 148 -5.08 10.86 2.92
CA ALA A 148 -4.40 10.00 1.96
C ALA A 148 -4.50 10.61 0.56
N ILE A 149 -3.41 10.54 -0.21
CA ILE A 149 -3.41 11.01 -1.60
C ILE A 149 -3.12 9.83 -2.52
N GLY A 150 -4.03 9.53 -3.45
CA GLY A 150 -3.84 8.54 -4.51
C GLY A 150 -3.77 9.17 -5.89
N LYS A 151 -3.33 8.40 -6.90
CA LYS A 151 -3.46 8.81 -8.31
C LYS A 151 -4.81 8.37 -8.85
N THR A 152 -5.50 9.27 -9.55
CA THR A 152 -6.81 8.96 -10.13
C THR A 152 -6.67 7.91 -11.26
N PRO A 153 -7.52 6.87 -11.32
CA PRO A 153 -7.44 5.85 -12.37
C PRO A 153 -7.62 6.43 -13.78
N ASN A 154 -8.49 7.44 -13.92
CA ASN A 154 -9.00 7.94 -15.20
C ASN A 154 -8.34 9.25 -15.69
N LYS A 155 -7.39 9.84 -14.94
CA LYS A 155 -6.70 11.08 -15.35
C LYS A 155 -5.19 10.88 -15.35
N ARG A 156 -4.52 11.24 -16.46
CA ARG A 156 -3.05 11.14 -16.61
C ARG A 156 -2.27 12.00 -15.58
N ARG A 157 -2.89 13.05 -15.00
CA ARG A 157 -2.28 13.95 -14.00
C ARG A 157 -3.20 14.28 -12.81
N GLY A 158 -4.20 13.44 -12.53
CA GLY A 158 -5.13 13.66 -11.42
C GLY A 158 -4.68 13.02 -10.12
N THR A 159 -4.98 13.67 -8.99
CA THR A 159 -4.87 13.09 -7.65
C THR A 159 -6.22 13.02 -6.99
N GLU A 160 -6.45 11.96 -6.22
CA GLU A 160 -7.62 11.81 -5.36
C GLU A 160 -7.18 11.99 -3.91
N ILE A 161 -7.81 12.93 -3.21
CA ILE A 161 -7.51 13.22 -1.81
C ILE A 161 -8.65 12.67 -0.97
N PHE A 162 -8.29 11.80 -0.04
CA PHE A 162 -9.19 11.31 0.99
C PHE A 162 -8.80 11.97 2.30
N ARG A 163 -9.76 12.52 3.03
CA ARG A 163 -9.54 13.13 4.35
C ARG A 163 -10.57 12.59 5.32
N MET A 164 -10.10 12.20 6.50
CA MET A 164 -10.91 11.81 7.63
C MET A 164 -10.50 12.64 8.84
N THR A 165 -11.47 12.88 9.71
CA THR A 165 -11.26 13.50 11.01
C THR A 165 -11.71 12.50 12.06
N VAL A 166 -10.84 12.26 13.04
CA VAL A 166 -11.08 11.40 14.18
C VAL A 166 -11.05 12.31 15.39
N SER A 167 -12.17 12.42 16.12
CA SER A 167 -12.25 13.25 17.31
C SER A 167 -12.73 12.40 18.49
N GLY A 168 -12.06 12.53 19.62
CA GLY A 168 -12.57 12.06 20.90
C GLY A 168 -13.56 13.07 21.44
N GLY A 169 -14.78 12.60 21.76
CA GLY A 169 -15.78 13.33 22.53
C GLY A 169 -15.57 13.15 24.03
#